data_AF-A0AAD9IYA2-F1
#
_entry.id   AF-A0AAD9IYA2-F1
#
_cell.length_a   1.000
_cell.length_b   1.000
_cell.length_c   1.000
_cell.angle_alpha   90.00
_cell.angle_beta   90.00
_cell.angle_gamma   90.00
#
_symmetry.space_group_name_H-M   'P 1'
#
loop_
_entity.id
_entity.type
_entity.pdbx_description
1 polymer ?
#
loop_
_entity_poly.entity_id
_entity_poly.type
_entity_poly.pdbx_seq_one_letter_code
_entity_poly.pdbx_strand_id
1 'polypeptide(L)'
;VKSEDGKPNNSEPITADVTSANGSACSITSIGADSRQEVDLLSLGNDRPTQLVRRYGNLYTETRLDAFDALEDLPEIADFDDLKGKLLFSVVVLAFRSIQHTLADTRTQVRQLLCLPASDAKVHEPAACHVEDAISIYLRKSVSKYDTSKNIKEVSEQVWSTLYDYPSLRQCEGLRRYITECVQLAWALSVQNPPLVIDYSCDVFNDDIHTRFHTSDPESRRVRCVLWPVLREGDNGPCVYKGVVIT
;
A
#
# COMPACT_ATOMS: atom_id res chain seq x y z
N VAL A 1 18.19 47.02 56.07
CA VAL A 1 18.47 48.31 55.41
C VAL A 1 17.87 48.16 54.02
N LYS A 2 16.60 48.54 53.77
CA LYS A 2 16.12 49.86 53.28
C LYS A 2 17.01 50.38 52.15
N SER A 3 16.61 50.78 50.96
CA SER A 3 15.33 51.13 50.29
C SER A 3 15.68 51.23 48.77
N GLU A 4 14.80 50.85 47.83
CA GLU A 4 13.97 51.76 46.96
C GLU A 4 14.79 52.87 46.29
N ASP A 5 14.81 53.09 44.97
CA ASP A 5 13.73 53.42 44.01
C ASP A 5 14.33 53.27 42.58
N GLY A 6 13.63 53.19 41.44
CA GLY A 6 12.26 53.46 41.08
C GLY A 6 12.08 53.28 39.54
N LYS A 7 10.89 52.78 39.19
CA LYS A 7 10.23 52.54 37.88
C LYS A 7 10.16 53.80 36.95
N PRO A 8 9.37 53.84 35.85
CA PRO A 8 8.91 52.85 34.83
C PRO A 8 8.96 53.42 33.38
N ASN A 9 8.57 52.64 32.36
CA ASN A 9 7.62 53.03 31.29
C ASN A 9 7.41 51.82 30.35
N ASN A 10 6.20 51.24 30.28
CA ASN A 10 5.14 51.53 29.29
C ASN A 10 5.70 51.41 27.85
N SER A 11 5.19 50.54 26.97
CA SER A 11 3.78 50.36 26.62
C SER A 11 3.58 49.18 25.65
N GLU A 12 2.54 48.40 25.95
CA GLU A 12 1.58 47.68 25.09
C GLU A 12 1.98 46.68 23.98
N PRO A 13 1.15 45.61 23.82
CA PRO A 13 1.30 44.59 22.79
C PRO A 13 0.60 45.02 21.49
N ILE A 14 1.25 44.84 20.35
CA ILE A 14 0.58 45.01 19.05
C ILE A 14 -0.04 43.66 18.66
N THR A 15 -1.32 43.52 18.98
CA THR A 15 -2.26 42.71 18.19
C THR A 15 -2.37 43.29 16.79
N ALA A 16 -2.08 42.48 15.78
CA ALA A 16 -2.51 42.72 14.41
C ALA A 16 -3.12 41.42 13.87
N ASP A 17 -4.41 41.29 14.17
CA ASP A 17 -5.36 40.52 13.39
C ASP A 17 -5.47 41.22 12.03
N VAL A 18 -5.04 40.54 10.96
CA VAL A 18 -5.32 40.96 9.59
C VAL A 18 -6.04 39.81 8.91
N THR A 19 -7.35 39.80 9.12
CA THR A 19 -8.28 39.28 8.14
C THR A 19 -8.17 40.15 6.89
N SER A 20 -7.64 39.61 5.80
CA SER A 20 -7.93 40.13 4.46
C SER A 20 -8.20 38.95 3.52
N ALA A 21 -9.50 38.74 3.31
CA ALA A 21 -9.99 38.24 2.05
C ALA A 21 -9.51 39.17 0.92
N ASN A 22 -9.04 38.56 -0.17
CA ASN A 22 -9.02 39.01 -1.56
C ASN A 22 -8.29 37.88 -2.31
N GLY A 23 -8.96 37.01 -3.05
CA GLY A 23 -9.79 37.39 -4.18
C GLY A 23 -8.93 37.42 -5.44
N SER A 24 -8.35 36.27 -5.83
CA SER A 24 -7.83 36.05 -7.17
C SER A 24 -8.48 34.79 -7.73
N ALA A 25 -9.59 35.02 -8.41
CA ALA A 25 -10.22 34.04 -9.27
C ALA A 25 -9.25 33.69 -10.40
N CYS A 26 -8.64 32.50 -10.33
CA CYS A 26 -7.99 31.91 -11.50
C CYS A 26 -9.09 31.21 -12.31
N SER A 27 -9.73 31.98 -13.21
CA SER A 27 -10.62 31.44 -14.22
C SER A 27 -9.80 30.64 -15.23
N ILE A 28 -9.67 29.33 -15.00
CA ILE A 28 -9.30 28.39 -16.05
C ILE A 28 -10.61 27.78 -16.57
N THR A 29 -11.19 28.43 -17.57
CA THR A 29 -12.08 27.76 -18.51
C THR A 29 -11.26 26.74 -19.30
N SER A 30 -11.40 25.48 -18.95
CA SER A 30 -11.12 24.34 -19.84
C SER A 30 -12.18 23.27 -19.57
N ILE A 31 -13.36 23.47 -20.16
CA ILE A 31 -14.32 22.39 -20.38
C ILE A 31 -13.76 21.60 -21.56
N GLY A 32 -13.00 20.57 -21.24
CA GLY A 32 -12.46 19.59 -22.16
C GLY A 32 -12.38 18.25 -21.44
N ALA A 33 -13.55 17.72 -21.07
CA ALA A 33 -13.68 16.38 -20.50
C ALA A 33 -13.17 15.35 -21.50
N ASP A 34 -11.96 14.87 -21.24
CA ASP A 34 -11.71 13.47 -20.90
C ASP A 34 -12.42 12.41 -21.76
N SER A 35 -12.08 12.37 -23.03
CA SER A 35 -12.44 11.27 -23.94
C SER A 35 -11.24 10.40 -24.32
N ARG A 36 -10.06 10.66 -23.73
CA ARG A 36 -8.83 9.87 -23.96
C ARG A 36 -8.44 8.97 -22.78
N GLN A 37 -8.74 9.32 -21.52
CA GLN A 37 -8.46 8.43 -20.40
C GLN A 37 -9.48 7.28 -20.33
N GLU A 38 -10.73 7.54 -20.73
CA GLU A 38 -11.81 6.54 -20.73
C GLU A 38 -11.56 5.36 -21.71
N VAL A 39 -11.00 5.64 -22.89
CA VAL A 39 -10.64 4.59 -23.88
C VAL A 39 -9.41 3.77 -23.47
N ASP A 40 -8.46 4.36 -22.75
CA ASP A 40 -7.28 3.66 -22.23
C ASP A 40 -7.66 2.69 -21.09
N LEU A 41 -8.66 3.05 -20.26
CA LEU A 41 -9.22 2.16 -19.23
C LEU A 41 -9.89 0.92 -19.82
N LEU A 42 -10.56 1.05 -20.97
CA LEU A 42 -11.15 -0.09 -21.67
C LEU A 42 -10.08 -1.04 -22.24
N SER A 43 -8.90 -0.54 -22.60
CA SER A 43 -7.79 -1.34 -23.14
C SER A 43 -7.00 -2.12 -22.08
N LEU A 44 -7.18 -1.85 -20.79
CA LEU A 44 -6.42 -2.48 -19.71
C LEU A 44 -6.89 -3.91 -19.35
N GLY A 45 -8.00 -4.41 -19.90
CA GLY A 45 -8.44 -5.80 -19.69
C GLY A 45 -8.44 -6.24 -18.22
N ASN A 46 -7.60 -7.23 -17.90
CA ASN A 46 -7.43 -7.79 -16.54
C ASN A 46 -6.68 -6.87 -15.55
N ASP A 47 -6.05 -5.81 -16.05
CA ASP A 47 -5.25 -4.86 -15.28
C ASP A 47 -6.05 -3.62 -14.86
N ARG A 48 -7.37 -3.61 -15.09
CA ARG A 48 -8.27 -2.55 -14.62
C ARG A 48 -8.34 -2.57 -13.08
N PRO A 49 -8.33 -1.41 -12.40
CA PRO A 49 -8.36 -1.33 -10.93
C PRO A 49 -9.46 -2.19 -10.28
N THR A 50 -10.69 -2.14 -10.79
CA THR A 50 -11.81 -2.93 -10.25
C THR A 50 -11.57 -4.45 -10.33
N GLN A 51 -10.90 -4.93 -11.39
CA GLN A 51 -10.59 -6.35 -11.53
C GLN A 51 -9.44 -6.77 -10.60
N LEU A 52 -8.45 -5.90 -10.42
CA LEU A 52 -7.37 -6.12 -9.46
C LEU A 52 -7.87 -6.15 -8.01
N VAL A 53 -8.81 -5.26 -7.63
CA VAL A 53 -9.46 -5.29 -6.32
C VAL A 53 -10.24 -6.60 -6.12
N ARG A 54 -10.92 -7.11 -7.16
CA ARG A 54 -11.57 -8.43 -7.09
C ARG A 54 -10.56 -9.56 -6.93
N ARG A 55 -9.45 -9.54 -7.69
CA ARG A 55 -8.36 -10.51 -7.51
C ARG A 55 -7.77 -10.46 -6.11
N TYR A 56 -7.67 -9.28 -5.50
CA TYR A 56 -7.25 -9.13 -4.11
C TYR A 56 -8.22 -9.79 -3.13
N GLY A 57 -9.53 -9.66 -3.36
CA GLY A 57 -10.54 -10.42 -2.61
C GLY A 57 -10.41 -11.94 -2.80
N ASN A 58 -10.26 -12.40 -4.05
CA ASN A 58 -10.10 -13.83 -4.35
C ASN A 58 -8.83 -14.42 -3.74
N LEU A 59 -7.75 -13.64 -3.66
CA LEU A 59 -6.52 -14.03 -2.99
C LEU A 59 -6.77 -14.38 -1.51
N TYR A 60 -7.72 -13.72 -0.85
CA TYR A 60 -8.15 -14.03 0.52
C TYR A 60 -9.13 -15.20 0.61
N THR A 61 -10.14 -15.24 -0.26
CA THR A 61 -11.26 -16.19 -0.15
C THR A 61 -11.02 -17.54 -0.80
N GLU A 62 -10.09 -17.63 -1.77
CA GLU A 62 -9.82 -18.85 -2.53
C GLU A 62 -8.35 -19.23 -2.42
N THR A 63 -7.44 -18.44 -2.99
CA THR A 63 -6.02 -18.83 -3.13
C THR A 63 -5.32 -19.01 -1.79
N ARG A 64 -5.69 -18.21 -0.78
CA ARG A 64 -5.19 -18.38 0.60
C ARG A 64 -5.67 -19.68 1.22
N LEU A 65 -6.91 -20.11 0.95
CA LEU A 65 -7.43 -21.39 1.46
C LEU A 65 -6.75 -22.56 0.76
N ASP A 66 -6.56 -22.51 -0.56
CA ASP A 66 -5.79 -23.52 -1.29
C ASP A 66 -4.36 -23.66 -0.75
N ALA A 67 -3.74 -22.53 -0.40
CA ALA A 67 -2.41 -22.52 0.22
C ALA A 67 -2.46 -23.08 1.64
N PHE A 68 -3.52 -22.80 2.40
CA PHE A 68 -3.72 -23.34 3.74
C PHE A 68 -3.86 -24.87 3.70
N ASP A 69 -4.68 -25.39 2.79
CA ASP A 69 -4.87 -26.83 2.58
C ASP A 69 -3.55 -27.51 2.17
N ALA A 70 -2.77 -26.89 1.28
CA ALA A 70 -1.45 -27.40 0.91
C ALA A 70 -0.42 -27.38 2.07
N LEU A 71 -0.65 -26.55 3.10
CA LEU A 71 0.16 -26.54 4.33
C LEU A 71 -0.33 -27.60 5.33
N GLU A 72 -1.61 -27.98 5.32
CA GLU A 72 -2.14 -29.11 6.10
C GLU A 72 -1.50 -30.44 5.70
N ASP A 73 -1.19 -30.61 4.42
CA ASP A 73 -0.52 -31.80 3.91
C ASP A 73 0.92 -31.98 4.45
N LEU A 74 1.47 -30.98 5.13
CA LEU A 74 2.80 -31.02 5.73
C LEU A 74 2.72 -31.43 7.21
N PRO A 75 3.20 -32.63 7.59
CA PRO A 75 3.05 -33.15 8.95
C PRO A 75 3.76 -32.32 10.02
N GLU A 76 4.77 -31.53 9.64
CA GLU A 76 5.53 -30.67 10.57
C GLU A 76 4.72 -29.46 11.05
N ILE A 77 3.75 -28.99 10.26
CA ILE A 77 2.99 -27.76 10.51
C ILE A 77 1.46 -27.94 10.51
N ALA A 78 0.97 -29.15 10.22
CA ALA A 78 -0.46 -29.46 10.10
C ALA A 78 -1.26 -29.00 11.32
N ASP A 79 -0.79 -29.22 12.55
CA ASP A 79 -1.56 -28.85 13.75
C ASP A 79 -1.43 -27.36 14.16
N PHE A 80 -0.67 -26.55 13.42
CA PHE A 80 -0.35 -25.16 13.80
C PHE A 80 -1.11 -24.12 12.96
N ASP A 81 -2.44 -24.07 13.11
CA ASP A 81 -3.34 -23.13 12.40
C ASP A 81 -2.93 -21.66 12.53
N ASP A 82 -2.57 -21.24 13.75
CA ASP A 82 -2.12 -19.87 14.00
C ASP A 82 -0.83 -19.53 13.26
N LEU A 83 0.09 -20.50 13.13
CA LEU A 83 1.34 -20.32 12.40
C LEU A 83 1.08 -20.22 10.91
N LYS A 84 0.25 -21.13 10.35
CA LYS A 84 -0.18 -21.10 8.94
C LYS A 84 -0.86 -19.76 8.61
N GLY A 85 -1.78 -19.31 9.46
CA GLY A 85 -2.46 -18.02 9.31
C GLY A 85 -1.50 -16.82 9.29
N LYS A 86 -0.56 -16.76 10.25
CA LYS A 86 0.46 -15.71 10.33
C LYS A 86 1.44 -15.75 9.15
N LEU A 87 1.81 -16.95 8.69
CA LEU A 87 2.67 -17.14 7.53
C LEU A 87 2.01 -16.56 6.28
N LEU A 88 0.77 -16.96 5.97
CA LEU A 88 0.08 -16.49 4.76
C LEU A 88 -0.17 -14.97 4.80
N PHE A 89 -0.52 -14.42 5.97
CA PHE A 89 -0.59 -12.96 6.16
C PHE A 89 0.76 -12.28 5.90
N SER A 90 1.84 -12.84 6.45
CA SER A 90 3.20 -12.30 6.27
C SER A 90 3.62 -12.31 4.81
N VAL A 91 3.32 -13.37 4.04
CA VAL A 91 3.61 -13.45 2.61
C VAL A 91 3.01 -12.26 1.84
N VAL A 92 1.75 -11.90 2.12
CA VAL A 92 1.11 -10.73 1.49
C VAL A 92 1.86 -9.45 1.84
N VAL A 93 2.17 -9.23 3.12
CA VAL A 93 2.90 -8.03 3.56
C VAL A 93 4.29 -7.95 2.93
N LEU A 94 5.03 -9.06 2.89
CA LEU A 94 6.36 -9.13 2.29
C LEU A 94 6.32 -8.88 0.77
N ALA A 95 5.32 -9.42 0.08
CA ALA A 95 5.11 -9.19 -1.35
C ALA A 95 4.93 -7.70 -1.68
N PHE A 96 4.03 -7.02 -0.96
CA PHE A 96 3.83 -5.58 -1.16
C PHE A 96 5.08 -4.77 -0.84
N ARG A 97 5.79 -5.08 0.25
CA ARG A 97 7.03 -4.37 0.62
C ARG A 97 8.13 -4.54 -0.43
N SER A 98 8.37 -5.77 -0.90
CA SER A 98 9.38 -6.04 -1.93
C SER A 98 9.06 -5.30 -3.24
N ILE A 99 7.79 -5.28 -3.65
CA ILE A 99 7.34 -4.55 -4.83
C ILE A 99 7.45 -3.03 -4.68
N GLN A 100 7.01 -2.48 -3.54
CA GLN A 100 7.08 -1.05 -3.26
C GLN A 100 8.53 -0.56 -3.26
N HIS A 101 9.43 -1.33 -2.65
CA HIS A 101 10.87 -1.06 -2.72
C HIS A 101 11.38 -1.06 -4.17
N THR A 102 11.01 -2.08 -4.95
CA THR A 102 11.42 -2.19 -6.36
C THR A 102 10.93 -1.03 -7.21
N LEU A 103 9.70 -0.56 -6.97
CA LEU A 103 9.14 0.61 -7.66
C LEU A 103 9.84 1.91 -7.25
N ALA A 104 10.12 2.08 -5.96
CA ALA A 104 10.86 3.24 -5.46
C ALA A 104 12.29 3.28 -6.03
N ASP A 105 12.98 2.14 -6.06
CA ASP A 105 14.30 2.00 -6.67
C ASP A 105 14.28 2.32 -8.16
N THR A 106 13.33 1.75 -8.90
CA THR A 106 13.20 1.97 -10.34
C THR A 106 13.00 3.45 -10.65
N ARG A 107 12.08 4.12 -9.93
CA ARG A 107 11.86 5.56 -10.08
C ARG A 107 13.13 6.34 -9.73
N THR A 108 13.77 6.02 -8.62
CA THR A 108 15.01 6.68 -8.17
C THR A 108 16.13 6.55 -9.21
N GLN A 109 16.32 5.37 -9.80
CA GLN A 109 17.32 5.13 -10.83
C GLN A 109 17.06 5.95 -12.10
N VAL A 110 15.80 6.03 -12.55
CA VAL A 110 15.45 6.85 -13.72
C VAL A 110 15.68 8.33 -13.44
N ARG A 111 15.29 8.80 -12.24
CA ARG A 111 15.56 10.19 -11.81
C ARG A 111 17.04 10.51 -11.81
N GLN A 112 17.87 9.63 -11.26
CA GLN A 112 19.32 9.79 -11.22
C GLN A 112 19.95 9.79 -12.62
N LEU A 113 19.51 8.88 -13.50
CA LEU A 113 20.00 8.78 -14.86
C LEU A 113 19.71 10.04 -15.69
N LEU A 114 18.56 10.67 -15.46
CA LEU A 114 18.13 11.89 -16.13
C LEU A 114 18.52 13.18 -15.38
N CYS A 115 19.26 13.06 -14.27
CA CYS A 115 19.67 14.18 -13.41
C CYS A 115 18.49 15.05 -12.93
N LEU A 116 17.34 14.43 -12.66
CA LEU A 116 16.16 15.16 -12.18
C LEU A 116 16.40 15.73 -10.78
N PRO A 117 15.83 16.92 -10.45
CA PRO A 117 15.94 17.51 -9.12
C PRO A 117 15.37 16.56 -8.05
N ALA A 118 15.78 16.70 -6.79
CA ALA A 118 15.22 15.91 -5.70
C ALA A 118 13.69 16.13 -5.59
N SER A 119 12.93 15.09 -5.22
CA SER A 119 11.46 15.16 -5.12
C SER A 119 11.01 16.21 -4.09
N ASP A 120 11.86 16.52 -3.12
CA ASP A 120 11.59 17.43 -2.01
C ASP A 120 12.02 18.88 -2.31
N ALA A 121 12.55 19.13 -3.52
CA ALA A 121 12.94 20.46 -3.91
C ALA A 121 11.69 21.36 -3.99
N LYS A 122 11.73 22.51 -3.31
CA LYS A 122 10.66 23.54 -3.37
C LYS A 122 10.40 24.09 -4.79
N VAL A 123 11.22 23.68 -5.76
CA VAL A 123 11.10 24.03 -7.17
C VAL A 123 10.39 22.89 -7.88
N HIS A 124 9.12 23.09 -8.15
CA HIS A 124 8.34 22.17 -8.97
C HIS A 124 8.72 22.38 -10.44
N GLU A 125 9.63 21.55 -10.95
CA GLU A 125 10.00 21.58 -12.36
C GLU A 125 8.96 20.79 -13.19
N PRO A 126 8.18 21.44 -14.06
CA PRO A 126 7.08 20.77 -14.78
C PRO A 126 7.58 19.64 -15.69
N ALA A 127 8.80 19.76 -16.22
CA ALA A 127 9.42 18.71 -17.03
C ALA A 127 9.68 17.43 -16.22
N ALA A 128 10.13 17.55 -14.97
CA ALA A 128 10.36 16.40 -14.10
C ALA A 128 9.04 15.67 -13.77
N CYS A 129 7.95 16.42 -13.56
CA CYS A 129 6.63 15.83 -13.34
C CYS A 129 6.10 15.07 -14.57
N HIS A 130 6.26 15.64 -15.77
CA HIS A 130 5.88 14.93 -17.00
C HIS A 130 6.65 13.62 -17.19
N VAL A 131 7.92 13.56 -16.77
CA VAL A 131 8.70 12.32 -16.80
C VAL A 131 8.14 11.30 -15.81
N GLU A 132 7.82 11.70 -14.57
CA GLU A 132 7.21 10.80 -13.58
C GLU A 132 5.83 10.27 -14.01
N ASP A 133 5.03 11.11 -14.66
CA ASP A 133 3.75 10.70 -15.24
C ASP A 133 3.97 9.69 -16.37
N ALA A 134 4.94 9.95 -17.25
CA ALA A 134 5.28 9.03 -18.34
C ALA A 134 5.79 7.68 -17.83
N ILE A 135 6.63 7.67 -16.77
CA ILE A 135 7.09 6.45 -16.10
C ILE A 135 5.88 5.68 -15.55
N SER A 136 4.99 6.37 -14.84
CA SER A 136 3.80 5.75 -14.23
C SER A 136 2.86 5.16 -15.29
N ILE A 137 2.66 5.86 -16.41
CA ILE A 137 1.90 5.36 -17.56
C ILE A 137 2.57 4.12 -18.15
N TYR A 138 3.89 4.16 -18.36
CA TYR A 138 4.64 3.03 -18.91
C TYR A 138 4.52 1.79 -18.02
N LEU A 139 4.79 1.93 -16.71
CA LEU A 139 4.75 0.83 -15.75
C LEU A 139 3.38 0.16 -15.71
N ARG A 140 2.29 0.94 -15.75
CA ARG A 140 0.93 0.40 -15.82
C ARG A 140 0.66 -0.35 -17.12
N LYS A 141 1.11 0.19 -18.27
CA LYS A 141 0.94 -0.47 -19.57
C LYS A 141 1.84 -1.70 -19.73
N SER A 142 2.84 -1.88 -18.85
CA SER A 142 3.77 -3.00 -18.86
C SER A 142 3.56 -4.01 -17.72
N VAL A 143 2.40 -4.01 -17.04
CA VAL A 143 2.11 -4.93 -15.90
C VAL A 143 2.45 -6.38 -16.26
N SER A 144 1.94 -6.87 -17.39
CA SER A 144 2.14 -8.24 -17.87
C SER A 144 3.54 -8.56 -18.40
N LYS A 145 4.36 -7.54 -18.65
CA LYS A 145 5.73 -7.67 -19.19
C LYS A 145 6.81 -7.55 -18.13
N TYR A 146 6.49 -6.99 -16.97
CA TYR A 146 7.46 -6.79 -15.92
C TYR A 146 7.81 -8.13 -15.26
N ASP A 147 9.11 -8.42 -15.14
CA ASP A 147 9.58 -9.65 -14.51
C ASP A 147 9.63 -9.50 -12.99
N THR A 148 8.72 -10.16 -12.30
CA THR A 148 8.68 -10.19 -10.82
C THR A 148 9.49 -11.35 -10.22
N SER A 149 10.26 -12.10 -11.01
CA SER A 149 10.99 -13.30 -10.54
C SER A 149 11.96 -12.98 -9.40
N LYS A 150 12.60 -11.80 -9.44
CA LYS A 150 13.49 -11.34 -8.36
C LYS A 150 12.73 -11.19 -7.04
N ASN A 151 11.54 -10.58 -7.07
CA ASN A 151 10.69 -10.36 -5.90
C ASN A 151 10.13 -11.67 -5.35
N ILE A 152 9.71 -12.59 -6.22
CA ILE A 152 9.26 -13.94 -5.83
C ILE A 152 10.39 -14.67 -5.07
N LYS A 153 11.61 -14.63 -5.60
CA LYS A 153 12.78 -15.23 -4.96
C LYS A 153 13.07 -14.60 -3.61
N GLU A 154 13.08 -13.27 -3.53
CA GLU A 154 13.31 -12.52 -2.29
C GLU A 154 12.29 -12.89 -1.19
N VAL A 155 11.00 -12.84 -1.50
CA VAL A 155 9.93 -13.17 -0.53
C VAL A 155 10.04 -14.63 -0.11
N SER A 156 10.30 -15.54 -1.06
CA SER A 156 10.51 -16.95 -0.75
C SER A 156 11.68 -17.16 0.22
N GLU A 157 12.83 -16.54 -0.04
CA GLU A 157 14.02 -16.62 0.83
C GLU A 157 13.75 -16.07 2.25
N GLN A 158 12.96 -15.01 2.37
CA GLN A 158 12.54 -14.47 3.67
C GLN A 158 11.64 -15.44 4.44
N VAL A 159 10.70 -16.10 3.76
CA VAL A 159 9.87 -17.14 4.38
C VAL A 159 10.73 -18.31 4.87
N TRP A 160 11.61 -18.84 4.02
CA TRP A 160 12.45 -19.99 4.35
C TRP A 160 13.48 -19.73 5.44
N SER A 161 13.97 -18.49 5.54
CA SER A 161 14.91 -18.10 6.59
C SER A 161 14.22 -17.88 7.94
N THR A 162 12.98 -17.39 7.93
CA THR A 162 12.19 -17.18 9.16
C THR A 162 11.71 -18.52 9.73
N LEU A 163 11.29 -19.45 8.87
CA LEU A 163 10.77 -20.77 9.24
C LEU A 163 11.78 -21.88 8.94
N TYR A 164 13.04 -21.66 9.33
CA TYR A 164 14.15 -22.57 9.01
C TYR A 164 13.99 -23.98 9.62
N ASP A 165 13.21 -24.11 10.70
CA ASP A 165 12.88 -25.38 11.36
C ASP A 165 11.92 -26.27 10.53
N TYR A 166 11.33 -25.72 9.45
CA TYR A 166 10.34 -26.40 8.62
C TYR A 166 10.82 -26.48 7.16
N PRO A 167 11.84 -27.31 6.84
CA PRO A 167 12.44 -27.36 5.51
C PRO A 167 11.46 -27.82 4.41
N SER A 168 10.43 -28.60 4.80
CA SER A 168 9.35 -29.10 3.94
C SER A 168 8.58 -27.99 3.22
N LEU A 169 8.52 -26.79 3.83
CA LEU A 169 7.89 -25.60 3.25
C LEU A 169 8.42 -25.24 1.87
N ARG A 170 9.73 -25.47 1.63
CA ARG A 170 10.37 -25.16 0.34
C ARG A 170 9.85 -26.04 -0.81
N GLN A 171 9.34 -27.23 -0.49
CA GLN A 171 8.77 -28.16 -1.46
C GLN A 171 7.24 -28.01 -1.58
N CYS A 172 6.61 -27.17 -0.77
CA CYS A 172 5.17 -26.91 -0.86
C CYS A 172 4.84 -26.06 -2.09
N GLU A 173 4.33 -26.72 -3.14
CA GLU A 173 3.91 -26.05 -4.38
C GLU A 173 2.74 -25.09 -4.16
N GLY A 174 1.82 -25.38 -3.22
CA GLY A 174 0.71 -24.50 -2.87
C GLY A 174 1.19 -23.16 -2.31
N LEU A 175 2.15 -23.19 -1.38
CA LEU A 175 2.77 -22.00 -0.82
C LEU A 175 3.56 -21.21 -1.88
N ARG A 176 4.33 -21.90 -2.74
CA ARG A 176 5.07 -21.24 -3.84
C ARG A 176 4.14 -20.53 -4.82
N ARG A 177 3.01 -21.16 -5.17
CA ARG A 177 1.96 -20.55 -6.00
C ARG A 177 1.39 -19.32 -5.30
N TYR A 178 1.07 -19.42 -4.01
CA TYR A 178 0.54 -18.30 -3.24
C TYR A 178 1.50 -17.10 -3.19
N ILE A 179 2.79 -17.34 -2.93
CA ILE A 179 3.83 -16.30 -2.98
C ILE A 179 3.86 -15.63 -4.36
N THR A 180 3.80 -16.43 -5.42
CA THR A 180 3.83 -15.92 -6.80
C THR A 180 2.64 -15.02 -7.11
N GLU A 181 1.42 -15.46 -6.78
CA GLU A 181 0.20 -14.67 -6.96
C GLU A 181 0.20 -13.39 -6.12
N CYS A 182 0.66 -13.45 -4.87
CA CYS A 182 0.79 -12.27 -4.00
C CYS A 182 1.73 -11.22 -4.61
N VAL A 183 2.89 -11.64 -5.09
CA VAL A 183 3.90 -10.72 -5.67
C VAL A 183 3.42 -10.11 -6.98
N GLN A 184 2.86 -10.91 -7.88
CA GLN A 184 2.35 -10.43 -9.16
C GLN A 184 1.16 -9.47 -8.97
N LEU A 185 0.25 -9.80 -8.05
CA LEU A 185 -0.88 -8.92 -7.74
C LEU A 185 -0.41 -7.64 -7.06
N ALA A 186 0.54 -7.71 -6.13
CA ALA A 186 1.14 -6.54 -5.49
C ALA A 186 1.75 -5.60 -6.53
N TRP A 187 2.47 -6.12 -7.53
CA TRP A 187 2.97 -5.32 -8.66
C TRP A 187 1.84 -4.62 -9.40
N ALA A 188 0.84 -5.39 -9.85
CA ALA A 188 -0.27 -4.86 -10.64
C ALA A 188 -1.06 -3.77 -9.89
N LEU A 189 -1.26 -3.93 -8.58
CA LEU A 189 -1.91 -2.94 -7.72
C LEU A 189 -1.04 -1.69 -7.49
N SER A 190 0.26 -1.87 -7.28
CA SER A 190 1.18 -0.78 -6.92
C SER A 190 1.53 0.15 -8.10
N VAL A 191 1.34 -0.28 -9.34
CA VAL A 191 1.56 0.55 -10.55
C VAL A 191 0.32 1.32 -11.02
N GLN A 192 -0.81 1.19 -10.31
CA GLN A 192 -1.99 2.00 -10.59
C GLN A 192 -1.72 3.50 -10.26
N ASN A 193 -2.56 4.40 -10.78
CA ASN A 193 -2.59 5.81 -10.39
C ASN A 193 -4.05 6.18 -10.09
N PRO A 194 -4.42 6.44 -8.83
CA PRO A 194 -3.56 6.32 -7.64
C PRO A 194 -3.09 4.86 -7.39
N PRO A 195 -1.91 4.64 -6.79
CA PRO A 195 -1.42 3.29 -6.49
C PRO A 195 -2.26 2.64 -5.40
N LEU A 196 -2.51 1.34 -5.50
CA LEU A 196 -3.30 0.60 -4.50
C LEU A 196 -2.36 -0.03 -3.46
N VAL A 197 -2.47 0.43 -2.22
CA VAL A 197 -1.56 0.07 -1.12
C VAL A 197 -2.29 -0.67 -0.01
N ILE A 198 -1.57 -1.55 0.68
CA ILE A 198 -2.11 -2.26 1.85
C ILE A 198 -1.88 -1.47 3.13
N ASP A 199 -2.87 -1.54 4.02
CA ASP A 199 -2.80 -1.02 5.39
C ASP A 199 -3.11 -2.16 6.36
N TYR A 200 -2.20 -2.37 7.31
CA TYR A 200 -2.26 -3.46 8.28
C TYR A 200 -1.92 -2.98 9.70
N SER A 201 -1.77 -1.67 9.90
CA SER A 201 -1.55 -1.07 11.22
C SER A 201 -2.89 -0.72 11.84
N CYS A 202 -3.36 -1.53 12.78
CA CYS A 202 -4.62 -1.26 13.44
C CYS A 202 -4.70 -1.87 14.85
N ASP A 203 -4.91 -1.01 15.84
CA ASP A 203 -5.19 -1.41 17.22
C ASP A 203 -6.68 -1.35 17.57
N VAL A 204 -7.49 -0.65 16.76
CA VAL A 204 -8.90 -0.33 17.05
C VAL A 204 -9.81 -0.61 15.85
N PHE A 205 -10.83 -1.43 16.06
CA PHE A 205 -11.83 -1.78 15.07
C PHE A 205 -12.59 -0.54 14.56
N ASN A 206 -12.69 -0.48 13.23
CA ASN A 206 -13.39 0.56 12.49
C ASN A 206 -14.23 -0.11 11.40
N ASP A 207 -15.54 0.07 11.47
CA ASP A 207 -16.51 -0.57 10.58
C ASP A 207 -16.35 -0.15 9.11
N ASP A 208 -15.87 1.08 8.85
CA ASP A 208 -15.72 1.60 7.50
C ASP A 208 -14.65 0.85 6.69
N ILE A 209 -13.65 0.31 7.38
CA ILE A 209 -12.44 -0.28 6.76
C ILE A 209 -12.18 -1.73 7.18
N HIS A 210 -12.91 -2.26 8.16
CA HIS A 210 -12.73 -3.61 8.67
C HIS A 210 -14.01 -4.43 8.64
N THR A 211 -13.84 -5.72 8.41
CA THR A 211 -14.83 -6.77 8.63
C THR A 211 -14.34 -7.66 9.77
N ARG A 212 -15.23 -8.02 10.69
CA ARG A 212 -14.89 -8.94 11.79
C ARG A 212 -14.87 -10.38 11.28
N PHE A 213 -13.87 -11.13 11.69
CA PHE A 213 -13.85 -12.57 11.48
C PHE A 213 -14.88 -13.26 12.40
N HIS A 214 -15.41 -14.41 12.01
CA HIS A 214 -16.55 -15.03 12.70
C HIS A 214 -16.27 -15.47 14.15
N THR A 215 -15.02 -15.55 14.59
CA THR A 215 -14.62 -15.84 15.98
C THR A 215 -14.40 -14.60 16.85
N SER A 216 -14.67 -13.41 16.32
CA SER A 216 -14.45 -12.13 17.00
C SER A 216 -15.46 -11.88 18.12
N ASP A 217 -15.03 -11.18 19.18
CA ASP A 217 -15.94 -10.64 20.19
C ASP A 217 -16.63 -9.37 19.63
N PRO A 218 -17.97 -9.36 19.44
CA PRO A 218 -18.68 -8.22 18.86
C PRO A 218 -18.64 -6.97 19.75
N GLU A 219 -18.46 -7.13 21.06
CA GLU A 219 -18.45 -6.03 22.03
C GLU A 219 -17.07 -5.37 22.15
N SER A 220 -16.00 -6.12 21.85
CA SER A 220 -14.63 -5.61 21.84
C SER A 220 -14.39 -4.74 20.61
N ARG A 221 -13.75 -3.58 20.78
CA ARG A 221 -13.20 -2.78 19.66
C ARG A 221 -11.68 -2.92 19.53
N ARG A 222 -11.01 -3.69 20.39
CA ARG A 222 -9.56 -3.83 20.33
C ARG A 222 -9.20 -4.91 19.31
N VAL A 223 -8.41 -4.56 18.30
CA VAL A 223 -7.93 -5.54 17.32
C VAL A 223 -6.82 -6.38 17.96
N ARG A 224 -6.98 -7.70 17.95
CA ARG A 224 -6.00 -8.67 18.44
C ARG A 224 -5.10 -9.18 17.33
N CYS A 225 -5.67 -9.36 16.14
CA CYS A 225 -4.99 -9.93 14.99
C CYS A 225 -5.61 -9.39 13.70
N VAL A 226 -4.76 -9.02 12.76
CA VAL A 226 -5.16 -8.69 11.38
C VAL A 226 -4.95 -9.95 10.54
N LEU A 227 -6.03 -10.51 10.00
CA LEU A 227 -6.00 -11.69 9.14
C LEU A 227 -5.80 -11.33 7.67
N TRP A 228 -6.36 -10.19 7.26
CA TRP A 228 -6.26 -9.68 5.90
C TRP A 228 -6.08 -8.16 5.92
N PRO A 229 -5.07 -7.60 5.23
CA PRO A 229 -4.88 -6.16 5.17
C PRO A 229 -6.04 -5.42 4.48
N VAL A 230 -6.23 -4.16 4.85
CA VAL A 230 -7.09 -3.22 4.14
C VAL A 230 -6.40 -2.83 2.83
N LEU A 231 -7.15 -2.69 1.73
CA LEU A 231 -6.63 -2.11 0.49
C LEU A 231 -7.15 -0.69 0.32
N ARG A 232 -6.26 0.26 0.05
CA ARG A 232 -6.56 1.69 -0.10
C ARG A 232 -5.98 2.27 -1.38
N GLU A 233 -6.61 3.32 -1.89
CA GLU A 233 -6.05 4.16 -2.95
C GLU A 233 -5.07 5.19 -2.39
N GLY A 234 -3.77 5.02 -2.63
CA GLY A 234 -2.72 5.90 -2.14
C GLY A 234 -2.56 5.91 -0.63
N ASP A 235 -1.62 6.73 -0.14
CA ASP A 235 -1.39 6.90 1.28
C ASP A 235 -2.55 7.67 1.91
N ASN A 236 -3.28 7.02 2.83
CA ASN A 236 -4.46 7.54 3.52
C ASN A 236 -5.70 7.85 2.65
N GLY A 237 -5.77 7.33 1.42
CA GLY A 237 -6.99 7.50 0.62
C GLY A 237 -8.11 6.50 0.96
N PRO A 238 -9.18 6.48 0.15
CA PRO A 238 -10.38 5.69 0.43
C PRO A 238 -10.07 4.20 0.50
N CYS A 239 -10.79 3.50 1.38
CA CYS A 239 -10.75 2.05 1.45
C CYS A 239 -11.51 1.46 0.26
N VAL A 240 -10.84 0.64 -0.54
CA VAL A 240 -11.43 -0.06 -1.69
C VAL A 240 -11.69 -1.54 -1.40
N TYR A 241 -11.03 -2.10 -0.38
CA TYR A 241 -11.32 -3.44 0.13
C TYR A 241 -11.11 -3.48 1.64
N LYS A 242 -12.15 -3.89 2.39
CA LYS A 242 -12.08 -3.94 3.86
C LYS A 242 -11.11 -5.04 4.31
N GLY A 243 -10.28 -4.72 5.28
CA GLY A 243 -9.43 -5.71 5.96
C GLY A 243 -10.27 -6.64 6.83
N VAL A 244 -9.71 -7.79 7.19
CA VAL A 244 -10.37 -8.76 8.07
C VAL A 244 -9.59 -8.87 9.37
N VAL A 245 -10.28 -8.70 10.50
CA VAL A 245 -9.64 -8.63 11.83
C VAL A 245 -10.36 -9.50 12.86
N ILE A 246 -9.62 -9.90 13.89
CA ILE A 246 -10.16 -10.54 15.11
C ILE A 246 -10.08 -9.53 16.26
N THR A 247 -11.18 -9.36 17.00
CA THR A 247 -11.32 -8.43 18.14
C THR A 247 -11.61 -9.12 19.45
#